data_AF-A0A0Q7B7S7-F1
#
_entry.id   AF-A0A0Q7B7S7-F1
#
_cell.length_a   1.000
_cell.length_b   1.000
_cell.length_c   1.000
_cell.angle_alpha   90.00
_cell.angle_beta   90.00
_cell.angle_gamma   90.00
#
_symmetry.space_group_name_H-M   'P 1'
#
loop_
_entity.id
_entity.type
_entity.pdbx_description
1 polymer ?
#
loop_
_entity_poly.entity_id
_entity_poly.type
_entity_poly.pdbx_seq_one_letter_code
_entity_poly.pdbx_strand_id
1 'polypeptide(L)'
;MRTLVWLLRALLFFTLFAFALNNSHDAVVRWFFGHEWRAPQVIIVLLAFGFGAAFGVLAMVPAWWRHRRAAQRVEPLPGAVTPAPDAPPSLSTPFAAHQDGV
;
A
#
# COMPACT_ATOMS: atom_id res chain seq x y z
N MET A 1 7.26 11.24 -19.55
CA MET A 1 6.98 10.05 -18.72
C MET A 1 7.34 8.73 -19.41
N ARG A 2 6.81 8.45 -20.61
CA ARG A 2 6.99 7.14 -21.30
C ARG A 2 8.43 6.84 -21.74
N THR A 3 9.20 7.87 -22.12
CA THR A 3 10.62 7.78 -22.44
C THR A 3 11.47 7.38 -21.24
N LEU A 4 11.22 7.97 -20.06
CA LEU A 4 11.95 7.65 -18.83
C LEU A 4 11.71 6.19 -18.41
N VAL A 5 10.47 5.72 -18.47
CA VAL A 5 10.14 4.31 -18.19
C VAL A 5 10.79 3.37 -19.21
N TRP A 6 10.86 3.76 -20.49
CA TRP A 6 11.55 2.98 -21.52
C TRP A 6 13.07 2.91 -21.27
N LEU A 7 13.71 4.05 -20.96
CA LEU A 7 15.12 4.13 -20.59
C LEU A 7 15.42 3.29 -19.35
N LEU A 8 14.59 3.37 -18.32
CA LEU A 8 14.73 2.56 -17.11
C LEU A 8 14.63 1.07 -17.44
N ARG A 9 13.66 0.65 -18.29
CA ARG A 9 13.53 -0.75 -18.73
C ARG A 9 14.75 -1.21 -19.53
N ALA A 10 15.27 -0.36 -20.43
CA ALA A 10 16.46 -0.66 -21.21
C ALA A 10 17.71 -0.77 -20.33
N LEU A 11 17.88 0.14 -19.37
CA LEU A 11 18.99 0.11 -18.41
C LEU A 11 18.90 -1.10 -17.48
N LEU A 12 17.69 -1.43 -17.00
CA LEU A 12 17.46 -2.62 -16.21
C LEU A 12 17.77 -3.89 -17.02
N PHE A 13 17.29 -3.97 -18.27
CA PHE A 13 17.60 -5.09 -19.17
C PHE A 13 19.10 -5.21 -19.39
N PHE A 14 19.77 -4.11 -19.73
CA PHE A 14 21.20 -4.10 -19.99
C PHE A 14 21.98 -4.53 -18.74
N THR A 15 21.59 -4.05 -17.56
CA THR A 15 22.20 -4.45 -16.29
C THR A 15 22.01 -5.94 -16.03
N LEU A 16 20.79 -6.46 -16.18
CA LEU A 16 20.50 -7.88 -15.98
C LEU A 16 21.21 -8.76 -17.01
N PHE A 17 21.31 -8.31 -18.26
CA PHE A 17 21.99 -9.02 -19.34
C PHE A 17 23.50 -9.04 -19.14
N ALA A 18 24.10 -7.88 -18.85
CA ALA A 18 25.52 -7.78 -18.53
C ALA A 18 25.86 -8.59 -17.27
N PHE A 19 24.98 -8.55 -16.28
CA PHE A 19 25.08 -9.41 -15.09
C PHE A 19 25.04 -10.89 -15.47
N ALA A 20 24.10 -11.32 -16.31
CA ALA A 20 24.03 -12.71 -16.76
C ALA A 20 25.29 -13.14 -17.54
N LEU A 21 25.81 -12.26 -18.41
CA LEU A 21 27.02 -12.53 -19.19
C LEU A 21 28.25 -12.66 -18.29
N ASN A 22 28.44 -11.72 -17.35
CA ASN A 22 29.59 -11.70 -16.43
C ASN A 22 29.51 -12.77 -15.33
N ASN A 23 28.31 -13.26 -15.02
CA ASN A 23 28.07 -14.24 -13.95
C ASN A 23 27.57 -15.59 -14.53
N SER A 24 28.07 -15.94 -15.71
CA SER A 24 27.86 -17.24 -16.36
C SER A 24 28.74 -18.37 -15.81
N HIS A 25 29.68 -18.02 -14.91
CA HIS A 25 30.55 -18.98 -14.25
C HIS A 25 29.79 -19.96 -13.36
N ASP A 26 30.26 -21.21 -13.32
CA ASP A 26 29.75 -22.22 -12.40
C ASP A 26 30.14 -21.89 -10.96
N ALA A 27 29.13 -21.77 -10.10
CA ALA A 27 29.30 -21.59 -8.67
C ALA A 27 29.00 -22.90 -7.93
N VAL A 28 29.74 -23.14 -6.85
CA VAL A 28 29.64 -24.37 -6.04
C VAL A 28 28.98 -24.05 -4.71
N VAL A 29 27.80 -24.60 -4.47
CA VAL A 29 27.14 -24.59 -3.16
C VAL A 29 27.55 -25.84 -2.40
N ARG A 30 28.33 -25.66 -1.34
CA ARG A 30 28.87 -26.74 -0.52
C ARG A 30 27.91 -27.03 0.63
N TRP A 31 27.29 -28.20 0.58
CA TRP A 31 26.39 -28.72 1.61
C TRP A 31 27.17 -29.59 2.61
N PHE A 32 26.45 -30.07 3.61
CA PHE A 32 26.99 -30.99 4.61
C PHE A 32 27.37 -32.34 3.97
N PHE A 33 28.28 -33.09 4.60
CA PHE A 33 28.75 -34.42 4.14
C PHE A 33 29.50 -34.43 2.79
N GLY A 34 30.04 -33.29 2.36
CA GLY A 34 30.81 -33.18 1.11
C GLY A 34 29.94 -33.14 -0.15
N HIS A 35 28.62 -33.03 -0.01
CA HIS A 35 27.74 -32.80 -1.16
C HIS A 35 27.96 -31.39 -1.71
N GLU A 36 28.30 -31.30 -2.98
CA GLU A 36 28.48 -30.02 -3.66
C GLU A 36 27.50 -29.93 -4.82
N TRP A 37 26.70 -28.87 -4.86
CA TRP A 37 25.81 -28.59 -5.97
C TRP A 37 26.39 -27.47 -6.82
N ARG A 38 26.45 -27.70 -8.14
CA ARG A 38 27.02 -26.75 -9.11
C ARG A 38 25.91 -26.19 -9.97
N ALA A 39 25.86 -24.87 -10.06
CA ALA A 39 24.93 -24.17 -10.93
C ALA A 39 25.55 -22.83 -11.37
N PRO A 40 25.15 -22.29 -12.54
CA PRO A 40 25.55 -20.95 -12.96
C PRO A 40 25.21 -19.90 -11.90
N GLN A 41 26.18 -19.04 -11.57
CA GLN A 41 26.04 -18.03 -10.51
C GLN A 41 24.82 -17.12 -10.72
N VAL A 42 24.55 -16.75 -11.97
CA VAL A 42 23.37 -15.94 -12.33
C VAL A 42 22.05 -16.55 -11.84
N ILE A 43 21.89 -17.88 -11.95
CA ILE A 43 20.66 -18.58 -11.53
C ILE A 43 20.52 -18.53 -10.02
N ILE A 44 21.62 -18.77 -9.30
CA ILE A 44 21.64 -18.75 -7.83
C ILE A 44 21.19 -17.38 -7.32
N VAL A 45 21.77 -16.31 -7.85
CA VAL A 45 21.45 -14.94 -7.42
C VAL A 45 20.02 -14.56 -7.78
N LEU A 46 19.56 -14.88 -8.99
CA LEU A 46 18.18 -14.60 -9.42
C LEU A 46 17.15 -15.29 -8.54
N LEU A 47 17.38 -16.56 -8.19
CA LEU A 47 16.49 -17.30 -7.30
C LEU A 47 16.49 -16.71 -5.88
N ALA A 48 17.67 -16.46 -5.30
CA ALA A 48 17.78 -15.89 -3.97
C ALA A 48 17.07 -14.53 -3.87
N PHE A 49 17.29 -13.65 -4.87
CA PHE A 49 16.61 -12.36 -4.94
C PHE A 49 15.10 -12.51 -5.16
N GLY A 50 14.67 -13.37 -6.09
CA GLY A 50 13.26 -13.61 -6.38
C GLY A 50 12.50 -14.13 -5.17
N PHE A 51 13.07 -15.09 -4.42
CA PHE A 51 12.51 -15.56 -3.16
C PHE A 51 12.48 -14.45 -2.10
N GLY A 52 13.59 -13.72 -1.91
CA GLY A 52 13.65 -12.60 -0.97
C GLY A 52 12.61 -11.52 -1.25
N ALA A 53 12.41 -11.16 -2.52
CA ALA A 53 11.38 -10.22 -2.95
C ALA A 53 9.97 -10.77 -2.69
N ALA A 54 9.72 -12.04 -3.02
CA ALA A 54 8.43 -12.69 -2.74
C ALA A 54 8.12 -12.68 -1.24
N PHE A 55 9.08 -13.06 -0.39
CA PHE A 55 8.93 -12.99 1.06
C PHE A 55 8.74 -11.56 1.57
N GLY A 56 9.49 -10.59 1.04
CA GLY A 56 9.33 -9.17 1.39
C GLY A 56 7.94 -8.64 1.07
N VAL A 57 7.41 -8.96 -0.11
CA VAL A 57 6.03 -8.63 -0.49
C VAL A 57 5.04 -9.34 0.44
N LEU A 58 5.17 -10.66 0.64
CA LEU A 58 4.29 -11.43 1.52
C LEU A 58 4.28 -10.87 2.95
N ALA A 59 5.42 -10.41 3.47
CA ALA A 59 5.52 -9.80 4.79
C ALA A 59 4.78 -8.44 4.87
N MET A 60 4.70 -7.70 3.76
CA MET A 60 3.98 -6.42 3.66
C MET A 60 2.45 -6.57 3.48
N VAL A 61 1.99 -7.66 2.85
CA VAL A 61 0.54 -7.92 2.62
C VAL A 61 -0.32 -7.86 3.90
N PRO A 62 0.02 -8.52 5.02
CA PRO A 62 -0.85 -8.52 6.21
C PRO A 62 -0.97 -7.14 6.85
N ALA A 63 0.11 -6.33 6.83
CA ALA A 63 0.07 -4.96 7.32
C ALA A 63 -0.86 -4.10 6.46
N TRP A 64 -0.77 -4.22 5.12
CA TRP A 64 -1.64 -3.50 4.19
C TRP A 64 -3.12 -3.85 4.36
N TRP A 65 -3.45 -5.12 4.61
CA TRP A 65 -4.83 -5.53 4.91
C TRP A 65 -5.36 -4.94 6.21
N ARG A 66 -4.53 -4.83 7.25
CA ARG A 66 -4.93 -4.24 8.53
C ARG A 66 -5.18 -2.73 8.39
N HIS A 67 -4.33 -2.02 7.65
CA HIS A 67 -4.54 -0.60 7.34
C HIS A 67 -5.79 -0.37 6.49
N ARG A 68 -6.03 -1.21 5.47
CA ARG A 68 -7.23 -1.09 4.63
C ARG A 68 -8.53 -1.35 5.42
N ARG A 69 -8.55 -2.33 6.33
CA ARG A 69 -9.69 -2.59 7.23
C ARG A 69 -9.92 -1.46 8.24
N ALA A 70 -8.86 -0.85 8.77
CA ALA A 70 -8.97 0.30 9.67
C ALA A 70 -9.54 1.53 8.95
N ALA A 71 -9.16 1.77 7.69
CA ALA A 71 -9.71 2.86 6.88
C ALA A 71 -11.21 2.67 6.57
N GLN A 72 -11.70 1.44 6.50
CA GLN A 72 -13.14 1.14 6.34
C GLN A 72 -13.94 1.23 7.65
N ARG A 73 -13.26 1.24 8.80
CA ARG A 73 -13.86 1.45 10.13
C ARG A 73 -13.75 2.90 10.62
N VAL A 74 -13.38 3.84 9.76
CA VAL A 74 -13.65 5.26 10.02
C VAL A 74 -15.15 5.46 9.84
N GLU A 75 -15.87 5.08 10.88
CA GLU A 75 -17.27 5.39 11.09
C GLU A 75 -17.41 6.92 10.99
N PRO A 76 -18.30 7.45 10.14
CA PRO A 76 -18.58 8.87 10.15
C PRO A 76 -19.05 9.22 11.56
N LEU A 77 -18.32 10.13 12.21
CA LEU A 77 -18.71 10.67 13.51
C LEU A 77 -20.19 11.12 13.40
N PRO A 78 -21.14 10.51 14.14
CA PRO A 78 -22.53 10.95 14.13
C PRO A 78 -22.58 12.27 14.88
N GLY A 79 -22.41 13.38 14.15
CA GLY A 79 -22.31 14.69 14.79
C GLY A 79 -21.87 15.82 13.88
N ALA A 80 -22.10 15.75 12.56
CA ALA A 80 -22.17 16.96 11.76
C ALA A 80 -23.64 17.35 11.68
N VAL A 81 -24.08 18.16 12.64
CA VAL A 81 -25.35 18.87 12.56
C VAL A 81 -25.28 19.77 11.33
N THR A 82 -25.94 19.36 10.25
CA THR A 82 -26.25 20.24 9.13
C THR A 82 -27.11 21.39 9.66
N PRO A 83 -26.70 22.66 9.57
CA PRO A 83 -27.64 23.74 9.78
C PRO A 83 -28.61 23.71 8.60
N ALA A 84 -29.87 23.33 8.87
CA ALA A 84 -30.94 23.41 7.91
C ALA A 84 -31.13 24.88 7.50
N PRO A 85 -31.09 25.22 6.20
CA PRO A 85 -31.59 26.50 5.73
C PRO A 85 -33.12 26.46 5.78
N ASP A 86 -33.70 27.54 6.27
CA ASP A 86 -35.13 27.88 6.22
C ASP A 86 -36.07 27.17 7.20
N ALA A 87 -36.05 27.63 8.45
CA ALA A 87 -37.26 27.71 9.26
C ALA A 87 -37.44 29.18 9.71
N PRO A 88 -38.56 29.84 9.37
CA PRO A 88 -38.80 31.22 9.80
C PRO A 88 -38.89 31.28 11.34
N PRO A 89 -38.47 32.39 11.97
CA PRO A 89 -38.54 32.54 13.41
C PRO A 89 -40.01 32.52 13.83
N SER A 90 -40.47 31.40 14.38
CA SER A 90 -41.65 31.39 15.22
C SER A 90 -41.32 32.24 16.44
N LEU A 91 -41.78 33.49 16.40
CA LEU A 91 -41.81 34.40 17.54
C LEU A 91 -42.63 33.72 18.64
N SER A 92 -41.94 32.98 19.50
CA SER A 92 -42.44 32.57 20.81
C SER A 92 -42.42 33.79 21.72
N THR A 93 -43.41 34.67 21.56
CA THR A 93 -43.71 35.66 22.59
C THR A 93 -44.42 34.92 23.73
N PRO A 94 -43.84 34.89 24.94
CA PRO A 94 -44.48 34.27 26.08
C PRO A 94 -45.65 35.14 26.53
N PHE A 95 -46.75 34.46 26.81
CA PHE A 95 -47.92 34.85 27.60
C PHE A 95 -47.72 36.04 28.56
N ALA A 96 -48.60 37.04 28.46
CA ALA A 96 -49.01 37.89 29.58
C ALA A 96 -50.50 38.26 29.41
N ALA A 97 -51.31 37.77 30.36
CA ALA A 97 -52.73 38.07 30.48
C ALA A 97 -52.97 39.40 31.20
N HIS A 98 -53.87 40.24 30.68
CA HIS A 98 -54.70 41.22 31.41
C HIS A 98 -55.76 41.78 30.44
N GLN A 99 -57.00 41.28 30.44
CA GLN A 99 -58.16 41.71 31.22
C GLN A 99 -58.65 43.16 30.97
N ASP A 100 -59.97 43.23 30.77
CA ASP A 100 -60.90 44.36 30.89
C ASP A 100 -61.01 45.28 29.65
N GLY A 101 -62.19 45.58 29.10
CA GLY A 101 -63.55 45.49 29.62
C GLY A 101 -64.11 46.91 29.82
N VAL A 102 -65.11 47.25 28.99
CA VAL A 102 -65.91 48.50 28.92
C VAL A 102 -65.36 49.60 28.00
#